data_AF-A0A9E5KVK5-F1
#
_entry.id   AF-A0A9E5KVK5-F1
#
_cell.length_a   1.000
_cell.length_b   1.000
_cell.length_c   1.000
_cell.angle_alpha   90.00
_cell.angle_beta   90.00
_cell.angle_gamma   90.00
#
_symmetry.space_group_name_H-M   'P 1'
#
loop_
_entity.id
_entity.type
_entity.pdbx_description
1 polymer ?
#
loop_
_entity_poly.entity_id
_entity_poly.type
_entity_poly.pdbx_seq_one_letter_code
_entity_poly.pdbx_strand_id
1 'polypeptide(L)'
;MPIEKKKKLLNLIMVIAIIVLFSAGVLAVGVLKGWFGTPKSAAVMQVGEASAEITVENKIGTANIERSGVAYALKDSNVLQNGDVIETLNGSSIDVICGDNILSLDENSIVTLNVEETGATFTLNNGGTFGELSAPFALKMMDTNITLEESVFSASAFFGSANIYVYDGAVAAGENEIKAGNAANILADGVHSSSLSIDALNSFELEHVAGSAKTLCYTNDDVQKLKADRLKATQEAQQAQLLEEENEAQIDAKRKENEKKLTEKANQSGAGSSADGKINTSKAELTCTVEIRCDTILDNMENLTEGKNSYVPANGTILATSTLTFEEGETAFDVLKRACELADIQLEYAWTPVYDSYYIEGINQLYEFDCGNQSGWVYKVNGCSPNYGSSAYTLKNGDAVVWAYTCAGLGSDV
;
A
#
# COMPACT_ATOMS: atom_id res chain seq x y z
N MET A 1 -73.79 -1.29 11.19
CA MET A 1 -72.64 -1.83 11.97
C MET A 1 -72.07 -0.70 12.82
N PRO A 2 -71.99 -0.82 14.16
CA PRO A 2 -71.66 0.30 15.06
C PRO A 2 -70.22 0.78 14.85
N ILE A 3 -70.02 2.10 14.95
CA ILE A 3 -68.80 2.84 14.58
C ILE A 3 -67.53 2.29 15.26
N GLU A 4 -67.64 1.78 16.50
CA GLU A 4 -66.52 1.16 17.21
C GLU A 4 -66.02 -0.13 16.58
N LYS A 5 -66.91 -0.97 16.04
CA LYS A 5 -66.51 -2.21 15.35
C LYS A 5 -65.75 -1.92 14.06
N LYS A 6 -66.11 -0.84 13.36
CA LYS A 6 -65.38 -0.37 12.17
C LYS A 6 -63.98 0.15 12.52
N LYS A 7 -63.84 0.95 13.58
CA LYS A 7 -62.51 1.42 14.04
C LYS A 7 -61.60 0.28 14.48
N LYS A 8 -62.10 -0.71 15.23
CA LYS A 8 -61.32 -1.89 15.61
C LYS A 8 -60.88 -2.70 14.38
N LEU A 9 -61.76 -2.86 13.39
CA LEU A 9 -61.44 -3.54 12.14
C LEU A 9 -60.38 -2.79 11.33
N LEU A 10 -60.48 -1.46 11.20
CA LEU A 10 -59.48 -0.64 10.50
C LEU A 10 -58.11 -0.66 11.20
N ASN A 11 -58.07 -0.58 12.54
CA ASN A 11 -56.82 -0.70 13.28
C ASN A 11 -56.19 -2.09 13.12
N LEU A 12 -57.00 -3.15 13.11
CA LEU A 12 -56.52 -4.50 12.87
C LEU A 12 -55.93 -4.66 11.45
N ILE A 13 -56.61 -4.12 10.43
CA ILE A 13 -56.12 -4.12 9.05
C ILE A 13 -54.81 -3.32 8.94
N MET A 14 -54.70 -2.17 9.61
CA MET A 14 -53.48 -1.36 9.62
C MET A 14 -52.30 -2.08 10.29
N VAL A 15 -52.53 -2.75 11.42
CA VAL A 15 -51.50 -3.56 12.09
C VAL A 15 -51.07 -4.73 11.21
N ILE A 16 -52.00 -5.42 10.56
CA ILE A 16 -51.69 -6.49 9.60
C ILE A 16 -50.87 -5.94 8.43
N ALA A 17 -51.23 -4.77 7.88
CA ALA A 17 -50.48 -4.14 6.80
C ALA A 17 -49.06 -3.76 7.21
N ILE A 18 -48.85 -3.23 8.42
CA ILE A 18 -47.52 -2.93 8.96
C ILE A 18 -46.71 -4.23 9.12
N ILE A 19 -47.31 -5.29 9.68
CA ILE A 19 -46.64 -6.58 9.83
C ILE A 19 -46.27 -7.16 8.46
N VAL A 20 -47.15 -7.08 7.46
CA VAL A 20 -46.87 -7.56 6.10
C VAL A 20 -45.73 -6.77 5.46
N LEU A 21 -45.70 -5.44 5.63
CA LEU A 21 -44.60 -4.61 5.12
C LEU A 21 -43.27 -4.90 5.82
N PHE A 22 -43.28 -5.06 7.15
CA PHE A 22 -42.10 -5.44 7.91
C PHE A 22 -41.60 -6.84 7.51
N SER A 23 -42.50 -7.81 7.43
CA SER A 23 -42.18 -9.18 7.00
C SER A 23 -41.67 -9.22 5.56
N ALA A 24 -42.25 -8.44 4.64
CA ALA A 24 -41.76 -8.32 3.27
C ALA A 24 -40.36 -7.70 3.21
N GLY A 25 -40.09 -6.69 4.05
CA GLY A 25 -38.75 -6.10 4.18
C GLY A 25 -37.73 -7.09 4.74
N VAL A 26 -38.07 -7.82 5.80
CA VAL A 26 -37.21 -8.87 6.39
C VAL A 26 -36.97 -10.02 5.42
N LEU A 27 -38.00 -10.43 4.66
CA LEU A 27 -37.87 -11.45 3.62
C LEU A 27 -36.99 -10.96 2.47
N ALA A 28 -37.15 -9.71 2.02
CA ALA A 28 -36.30 -9.13 0.96
C ALA A 28 -34.83 -9.06 1.40
N VAL A 29 -34.55 -8.53 2.60
CA VAL A 29 -33.19 -8.49 3.16
C VAL A 29 -32.66 -9.90 3.41
N GLY A 30 -33.51 -10.82 3.86
CA GLY A 30 -33.12 -12.21 4.12
C GLY A 30 -32.81 -12.98 2.84
N VAL A 31 -33.56 -12.78 1.75
CA VAL A 31 -33.21 -13.34 0.44
C VAL A 31 -31.89 -12.76 -0.05
N LEU A 32 -31.70 -11.44 0.07
CA LEU A 32 -30.48 -10.76 -0.34
C LEU A 32 -29.25 -11.21 0.48
N LYS A 33 -29.41 -11.44 1.78
CA LYS A 33 -28.37 -11.98 2.67
C LYS A 33 -28.24 -13.51 2.62
N GLY A 34 -29.04 -14.20 1.82
CA GLY A 34 -29.01 -15.67 1.70
C GLY A 34 -29.70 -16.45 2.84
N TRP A 35 -30.36 -15.80 3.81
CA TRP A 35 -31.12 -16.46 4.89
C TRP A 35 -32.28 -17.33 4.41
N PHE A 36 -32.85 -17.02 3.25
CA PHE A 36 -34.03 -17.70 2.70
C PHE A 36 -33.80 -18.22 1.26
N GLY A 37 -32.56 -18.22 0.79
CA GLY A 37 -32.23 -18.67 -0.56
C GLY A 37 -32.52 -20.15 -0.75
N THR A 38 -33.23 -20.51 -1.82
CA THR A 38 -33.19 -21.88 -2.37
C THR A 38 -31.88 -22.10 -3.11
N PRO A 39 -31.36 -23.34 -3.23
CA PRO A 39 -30.08 -23.64 -3.89
C PRO A 39 -29.96 -23.17 -5.36
N LYS A 40 -31.05 -22.71 -5.98
CA LYS A 40 -31.07 -22.10 -7.32
C LYS A 40 -30.41 -20.72 -7.44
N SER A 41 -30.17 -20.02 -6.33
CA SER A 41 -29.57 -18.68 -6.32
C SER A 41 -28.15 -18.66 -5.73
N ALA A 42 -27.71 -19.76 -5.13
CA ALA A 42 -26.33 -19.93 -4.72
C ALA A 42 -25.44 -20.04 -5.97
N ALA A 43 -24.24 -19.47 -5.90
CA ALA A 43 -23.19 -19.81 -6.83
C ALA A 43 -22.86 -21.29 -6.65
N VAL A 44 -23.21 -22.10 -7.65
CA VAL A 44 -22.90 -23.52 -7.65
C VAL A 44 -22.00 -23.80 -8.84
N MET A 45 -20.75 -24.18 -8.59
CA MET A 45 -19.85 -24.66 -9.65
C MET A 45 -20.07 -26.14 -9.86
N GLN A 46 -20.01 -26.57 -11.12
CA GLN A 46 -19.79 -27.97 -11.43
C GLN A 46 -18.30 -28.28 -11.25
N VAL A 47 -17.99 -29.19 -10.34
CA VAL A 47 -16.66 -29.75 -10.12
C VAL A 47 -16.76 -31.23 -10.50
N GLY A 48 -16.40 -31.55 -11.75
CA GLY A 48 -16.66 -32.87 -12.33
C GLY A 48 -18.15 -33.16 -12.48
N GLU A 49 -18.65 -34.26 -11.89
CA GLU A 49 -20.09 -34.61 -11.89
C GLU A 49 -20.87 -34.01 -10.70
N ALA A 50 -20.20 -33.33 -9.78
CA ALA A 50 -20.79 -32.80 -8.55
C ALA A 50 -20.98 -31.27 -8.62
N SER A 51 -21.95 -30.77 -7.87
CA SER A 51 -22.27 -29.34 -7.78
C SER A 51 -21.88 -28.81 -6.39
N ALA A 52 -20.90 -27.90 -6.31
CA ALA A 52 -20.39 -27.36 -5.05
C ALA A 52 -20.81 -25.89 -4.86
N GLU A 53 -21.30 -25.55 -3.67
CA GLU A 53 -21.55 -24.17 -3.29
C GLU A 53 -20.23 -23.44 -3.06
N ILE A 54 -20.18 -22.15 -3.41
CA ILE A 54 -19.04 -21.30 -3.11
C ILE A 54 -19.28 -20.60 -1.76
N THR A 55 -18.41 -20.85 -0.78
CA THR A 55 -18.55 -20.34 0.59
C THR A 55 -17.33 -19.57 1.03
N VAL A 56 -17.51 -18.64 1.96
CA VAL A 56 -16.43 -17.91 2.61
C VAL A 56 -16.13 -18.52 3.98
N GLU A 57 -14.87 -18.78 4.28
CA GLU A 57 -14.40 -19.30 5.56
C GLU A 57 -13.12 -18.58 6.01
N ASN A 58 -12.65 -18.88 7.21
CA ASN A 58 -11.39 -18.39 7.80
C ASN A 58 -11.21 -16.87 7.75
N LYS A 59 -12.29 -16.10 7.91
CA LYS A 59 -12.20 -14.64 7.86
C LYS A 59 -11.36 -14.06 9.00
N ILE A 60 -10.31 -13.33 8.61
CA ILE A 60 -9.46 -12.50 9.46
C ILE A 60 -9.77 -11.03 9.16
N GLY A 61 -9.89 -10.21 10.20
CA GLY A 61 -10.12 -8.76 10.04
C GLY A 61 -11.53 -8.41 9.53
N THR A 62 -11.62 -7.39 8.68
CA THR A 62 -12.85 -6.85 8.12
C THR A 62 -12.93 -7.09 6.62
N ALA A 63 -14.03 -7.71 6.19
CA ALA A 63 -14.33 -7.94 4.78
C ALA A 63 -15.79 -7.60 4.53
N ASN A 64 -16.07 -7.03 3.36
CA ASN A 64 -17.38 -6.64 2.90
C ASN A 64 -17.77 -7.43 1.66
N ILE A 65 -19.07 -7.53 1.44
CA ILE A 65 -19.64 -8.07 0.22
C ILE A 65 -20.72 -7.12 -0.26
N GLU A 66 -20.67 -6.77 -1.54
CA GLU A 66 -21.71 -6.06 -2.24
C GLU A 66 -22.47 -7.03 -3.14
N ARG A 67 -23.79 -7.09 -2.94
CA ARG A 67 -24.69 -7.88 -3.77
C ARG A 67 -25.79 -6.99 -4.33
N SER A 68 -25.86 -6.91 -5.66
CA SER A 68 -26.88 -6.11 -6.36
C SER A 68 -26.96 -4.65 -5.86
N GLY A 69 -25.81 -4.00 -5.63
CA GLY A 69 -25.75 -2.61 -5.16
C GLY A 69 -25.89 -2.43 -3.65
N VAL A 70 -25.96 -3.51 -2.86
CA VAL A 70 -26.09 -3.44 -1.41
C VAL A 70 -24.87 -4.07 -0.75
N ALA A 71 -24.06 -3.24 -0.09
CA ALA A 71 -22.90 -3.66 0.68
C ALA A 71 -23.28 -4.06 2.12
N TYR A 72 -22.69 -5.16 2.61
CA TYR A 72 -22.78 -5.60 3.99
C TYR A 72 -21.53 -6.37 4.42
N ALA A 73 -21.30 -6.47 5.73
CA ALA A 73 -20.17 -7.21 6.27
C ALA A 73 -20.26 -8.70 5.95
N LEU A 74 -19.17 -9.24 5.42
CA LEU A 74 -18.99 -10.66 5.11
C LEU A 74 -18.69 -11.44 6.42
N LYS A 75 -19.11 -12.71 6.47
CA LYS A 75 -18.93 -13.61 7.62
C LYS A 75 -18.56 -15.01 7.12
N ASP A 76 -18.01 -15.81 8.02
CA ASP A 76 -17.80 -17.24 7.76
C ASP A 76 -19.13 -17.94 7.46
N SER A 77 -19.03 -18.96 6.62
CA SER A 77 -20.13 -19.72 6.04
C SER A 77 -21.11 -18.90 5.20
N ASN A 78 -20.74 -17.68 4.78
CA ASN A 78 -21.53 -16.95 3.79
C ASN A 78 -21.47 -17.67 2.44
N VAL A 79 -22.64 -18.02 1.90
CA VAL A 79 -22.77 -18.56 0.54
C VAL A 79 -22.76 -17.40 -0.46
N LEU A 80 -21.83 -17.47 -1.40
CA LEU A 80 -21.67 -16.50 -2.47
C LEU A 80 -22.68 -16.76 -3.61
N GLN A 81 -22.96 -15.71 -4.38
CA GLN A 81 -23.93 -15.68 -5.46
C GLN A 81 -23.31 -14.99 -6.68
N ASN A 82 -23.90 -15.25 -7.85
CA ASN A 82 -23.50 -14.57 -9.08
C ASN A 82 -23.60 -13.04 -8.92
N GLY A 83 -22.56 -12.32 -9.32
CA GLY A 83 -22.48 -10.86 -9.26
C GLY A 83 -22.05 -10.30 -7.91
N ASP A 84 -21.64 -11.15 -6.97
CA ASP A 84 -21.08 -10.68 -5.70
C ASP A 84 -19.72 -10.00 -5.91
N VAL A 85 -19.54 -8.85 -5.28
CA VAL A 85 -18.25 -8.17 -5.18
C VAL A 85 -17.76 -8.28 -3.75
N ILE A 86 -16.58 -8.86 -3.56
CA ILE A 86 -15.95 -9.06 -2.26
C ILE A 86 -14.81 -8.09 -2.12
N GLU A 87 -14.72 -7.46 -0.96
CA GLU A 87 -13.66 -6.50 -0.61
C GLU A 87 -13.05 -6.89 0.74
N THR A 88 -11.74 -7.13 0.79
CA THR A 88 -10.97 -7.24 2.03
C THR A 88 -10.33 -5.89 2.35
N LEU A 89 -10.35 -5.47 3.62
CA LEU A 89 -9.68 -4.24 4.05
C LEU A 89 -8.24 -4.53 4.52
N ASN A 90 -7.48 -3.48 4.81
CA ASN A 90 -6.14 -3.58 5.41
C ASN A 90 -6.13 -4.53 6.63
N GLY A 91 -5.13 -5.42 6.69
CA GLY A 91 -4.96 -6.43 7.72
C GLY A 91 -6.04 -7.53 7.73
N SER A 92 -6.78 -7.69 6.64
CA SER A 92 -7.89 -8.63 6.53
C SER A 92 -7.64 -9.67 5.44
N SER A 93 -8.11 -10.89 5.64
CA SER A 93 -8.00 -11.99 4.69
C SER A 93 -9.19 -12.92 4.83
N ILE A 94 -9.55 -13.61 3.77
CA ILE A 94 -10.64 -14.60 3.74
C ILE A 94 -10.25 -15.77 2.85
N ASP A 95 -10.85 -16.93 3.10
CA ASP A 95 -10.79 -18.06 2.18
C ASP A 95 -12.12 -18.20 1.44
N VAL A 96 -12.05 -18.27 0.12
CA VAL A 96 -13.19 -18.61 -0.73
C VAL A 96 -13.05 -20.06 -1.14
N ILE A 97 -13.95 -20.90 -0.65
CA ILE A 97 -13.93 -22.35 -0.84
C ILE A 97 -14.94 -22.72 -1.92
N CYS A 98 -14.51 -23.51 -2.88
CA CYS A 98 -15.36 -24.08 -3.92
C CYS A 98 -15.01 -25.55 -4.16
N GLY A 99 -15.75 -26.46 -3.51
CA GLY A 99 -15.38 -27.87 -3.48
C GLY A 99 -14.03 -28.04 -2.76
N ASP A 100 -13.05 -28.65 -3.45
CA ASP A 100 -11.68 -28.81 -2.95
C ASP A 100 -10.73 -27.68 -3.36
N ASN A 101 -11.24 -26.66 -4.05
CA ASN A 101 -10.48 -25.46 -4.41
C ASN A 101 -10.57 -24.44 -3.27
N ILE A 102 -9.43 -23.87 -2.89
CA ILE A 102 -9.33 -22.80 -1.90
C ILE A 102 -8.67 -21.60 -2.57
N LEU A 103 -9.34 -20.44 -2.54
CA LEU A 103 -8.77 -19.16 -2.94
C LEU A 103 -8.73 -18.22 -1.73
N SER A 104 -7.55 -18.02 -1.18
CA SER A 104 -7.30 -17.06 -0.10
C SER A 104 -7.12 -15.67 -0.70
N LEU A 105 -7.83 -14.66 -0.18
CA LEU A 105 -7.67 -13.26 -0.60
C LEU A 105 -6.75 -12.52 0.37
N ASP A 106 -5.80 -11.76 -0.17
CA ASP A 106 -4.92 -10.88 0.59
C ASP A 106 -5.66 -9.61 1.03
N GLU A 107 -5.03 -8.76 1.82
CA GLU A 107 -5.58 -7.46 2.18
C GLU A 107 -5.81 -6.55 0.98
N ASN A 108 -6.77 -5.63 1.10
CA ASN A 108 -7.12 -4.64 0.05
C ASN A 108 -7.51 -5.28 -1.29
N SER A 109 -8.02 -6.51 -1.27
CA SER A 109 -8.40 -7.25 -2.46
C SER A 109 -9.85 -7.02 -2.83
N ILE A 110 -10.09 -6.80 -4.12
CA ILE A 110 -11.44 -6.63 -4.68
C ILE A 110 -11.65 -7.68 -5.74
N VAL A 111 -12.61 -8.57 -5.49
CA VAL A 111 -12.93 -9.70 -6.38
C VAL A 111 -14.40 -9.68 -6.75
N THR A 112 -14.69 -9.84 -8.05
CA THR A 112 -16.06 -10.05 -8.53
C THR A 112 -16.27 -11.51 -8.92
N LEU A 113 -17.30 -12.13 -8.35
CA LEU A 113 -17.72 -13.48 -8.68
C LEU A 113 -18.74 -13.44 -9.82
N ASN A 114 -18.42 -14.09 -10.94
CA ASN A 114 -19.37 -14.34 -12.02
C ASN A 114 -19.60 -15.84 -12.15
N VAL A 115 -20.85 -16.27 -12.19
CA VAL A 115 -21.25 -17.69 -12.28
C VAL A 115 -22.14 -17.85 -13.49
N GLU A 116 -21.69 -18.66 -14.43
CA GLU A 116 -22.39 -19.00 -15.66
C GLU A 116 -22.73 -20.51 -15.67
N GLU A 117 -23.53 -20.95 -16.65
CA GLU A 117 -23.87 -22.37 -16.81
C GLU A 117 -22.63 -23.27 -17.00
N THR A 118 -21.53 -22.71 -17.50
CA THR A 118 -20.28 -23.42 -17.80
C THR A 118 -19.25 -23.39 -16.66
N GLY A 119 -19.49 -22.63 -15.58
CA GLY A 119 -18.59 -22.51 -14.44
C GLY A 119 -18.59 -21.14 -13.78
N ALA A 120 -17.82 -20.97 -12.70
CA ALA A 120 -17.57 -19.66 -12.10
C ALA A 120 -16.22 -19.09 -12.56
N THR A 121 -16.21 -17.77 -12.73
CA THR A 121 -15.03 -16.95 -13.04
C THR A 121 -14.86 -15.92 -11.94
N PHE A 122 -13.68 -15.88 -11.33
CA PHE A 122 -13.31 -14.83 -10.39
C PHE A 122 -12.60 -13.72 -11.15
N THR A 123 -13.06 -12.48 -11.01
CA THR A 123 -12.35 -11.33 -11.58
C THR A 123 -11.64 -10.60 -10.47
N LEU A 124 -10.30 -10.67 -10.44
CA LEU A 124 -9.47 -9.94 -9.48
C LEU A 124 -9.25 -8.53 -10.02
N ASN A 125 -9.93 -7.56 -9.41
CA ASN A 125 -9.89 -6.15 -9.81
C ASN A 125 -8.75 -5.39 -9.11
N ASN A 126 -8.43 -5.78 -7.88
CA ASN A 126 -7.36 -5.18 -7.08
C ASN A 126 -6.86 -6.17 -6.02
N GLY A 127 -5.63 -5.99 -5.56
CA GLY A 127 -5.04 -6.74 -4.45
C GLY A 127 -4.50 -8.10 -4.89
N GLY A 128 -4.46 -9.06 -3.97
CA GLY A 128 -3.79 -10.34 -4.14
C GLY A 128 -4.70 -11.54 -3.81
N THR A 129 -4.40 -12.68 -4.42
CA THR A 129 -5.01 -13.95 -4.05
C THR A 129 -3.98 -15.08 -4.13
N PHE A 130 -4.12 -16.07 -3.27
CA PHE A 130 -3.40 -17.33 -3.32
C PHE A 130 -4.40 -18.46 -3.56
N GLY A 131 -4.18 -19.25 -4.59
CA GLY A 131 -5.07 -20.34 -4.97
C GLY A 131 -4.40 -21.70 -4.81
N GLU A 132 -5.05 -22.60 -4.08
CA GLU A 132 -4.77 -24.03 -4.08
C GLU A 132 -5.91 -24.78 -4.79
N LEU A 133 -5.67 -25.19 -6.03
CA LEU A 133 -6.71 -25.78 -6.87
C LEU A 133 -6.50 -27.27 -7.08
N SER A 134 -7.59 -28.02 -6.95
CA SER A 134 -7.69 -29.46 -7.21
C SER A 134 -8.63 -29.77 -8.38
N ALA A 135 -9.23 -28.74 -8.99
CA ALA A 135 -10.06 -28.83 -10.17
C ALA A 135 -10.00 -27.53 -10.99
N PRO A 136 -10.34 -27.55 -12.29
CA PRO A 136 -10.28 -26.38 -13.15
C PRO A 136 -11.08 -25.18 -12.61
N PHE A 137 -10.49 -24.01 -12.74
CA PHE A 137 -11.05 -22.75 -12.27
C PHE A 137 -10.68 -21.62 -13.24
N ALA A 138 -11.57 -20.63 -13.37
CA ALA A 138 -11.31 -19.47 -14.22
C ALA A 138 -11.04 -18.24 -13.34
N LEU A 139 -9.91 -17.59 -13.61
CA LEU A 139 -9.58 -16.29 -13.05
C LEU A 139 -9.49 -15.28 -14.20
N LYS A 140 -9.93 -14.06 -13.98
CA LYS A 140 -9.77 -12.95 -14.89
C LYS A 140 -9.02 -11.84 -14.19
N MET A 141 -8.01 -11.31 -14.85
CA MET A 141 -7.21 -10.18 -14.38
C MET A 141 -7.03 -9.21 -15.53
N MET A 142 -7.32 -7.93 -15.30
CA MET A 142 -7.40 -6.94 -16.39
C MET A 142 -8.35 -7.45 -17.50
N ASP A 143 -7.88 -7.51 -18.75
CA ASP A 143 -8.61 -8.06 -19.90
C ASP A 143 -8.17 -9.48 -20.28
N THR A 144 -7.36 -10.13 -19.44
CA THR A 144 -6.80 -11.46 -19.71
C THR A 144 -7.55 -12.53 -18.94
N ASN A 145 -8.04 -13.54 -19.66
CA ASN A 145 -8.58 -14.75 -19.05
C ASN A 145 -7.43 -15.69 -18.70
N ILE A 146 -7.44 -16.16 -17.46
CA ILE A 146 -6.48 -17.07 -16.88
C ILE A 146 -7.20 -18.40 -16.64
N THR A 147 -6.75 -19.43 -17.33
CA THR A 147 -7.26 -20.79 -17.14
C THR A 147 -6.35 -21.49 -16.16
N LEU A 148 -6.91 -21.90 -15.04
CA LEU A 148 -6.22 -22.57 -13.97
C LEU A 148 -6.70 -24.01 -13.93
N GLU A 149 -5.78 -24.97 -14.02
CA GLU A 149 -6.07 -26.38 -13.80
C GLU A 149 -5.68 -26.77 -12.36
N GLU A 150 -5.31 -28.02 -12.13
CA GLU A 150 -4.73 -28.47 -10.86
C GLU A 150 -3.38 -27.78 -10.63
N SER A 151 -3.40 -26.68 -9.86
CA SER A 151 -2.24 -25.80 -9.69
C SER A 151 -2.25 -25.11 -8.33
N VAL A 152 -1.08 -24.64 -7.92
CA VAL A 152 -0.90 -23.73 -6.78
C VAL A 152 -0.26 -22.46 -7.28
N PHE A 153 -0.91 -21.32 -7.04
CA PHE A 153 -0.48 -20.04 -7.59
C PHE A 153 -0.78 -18.88 -6.64
N SER A 154 -0.11 -17.76 -6.84
CA SER A 154 -0.57 -16.46 -6.36
C SER A 154 -0.77 -15.53 -7.54
N ALA A 155 -1.71 -14.60 -7.41
CA ALA A 155 -2.01 -13.63 -8.44
C ALA A 155 -2.28 -12.29 -7.77
N SER A 156 -1.66 -11.23 -8.27
CA SER A 156 -1.93 -9.87 -7.80
C SER A 156 -2.26 -8.95 -8.96
N ALA A 157 -3.27 -8.11 -8.76
CA ALA A 157 -3.71 -7.13 -9.72
C ALA A 157 -3.55 -5.73 -9.11
N PHE A 158 -2.79 -4.88 -9.78
CA PHE A 158 -2.63 -3.47 -9.46
C PHE A 158 -3.04 -2.65 -10.69
N PHE A 159 -3.31 -1.35 -10.50
CA PHE A 159 -3.73 -0.48 -11.61
C PHE A 159 -2.71 -0.54 -12.77
N GLY A 160 -3.14 -1.09 -13.91
CA GLY A 160 -2.35 -1.16 -15.14
C GLY A 160 -1.42 -2.37 -15.29
N SER A 161 -1.29 -3.23 -14.28
CA SER A 161 -0.49 -4.45 -14.38
C SER A 161 -0.96 -5.55 -13.44
N ALA A 162 -0.81 -6.80 -13.86
CA ALA A 162 -1.09 -7.97 -13.05
C ALA A 162 0.10 -8.91 -13.08
N ASN A 163 0.30 -9.69 -12.02
CA ASN A 163 1.32 -10.73 -11.97
C ASN A 163 0.71 -12.03 -11.45
N ILE A 164 1.26 -13.15 -11.91
CA ILE A 164 0.90 -14.50 -11.47
C ILE A 164 2.18 -15.26 -11.20
N TYR A 165 2.30 -15.86 -10.01
CA TYR A 165 3.39 -16.74 -9.63
C TYR A 165 2.86 -18.17 -9.54
N VAL A 166 3.53 -19.12 -10.20
CA VAL A 166 3.10 -20.52 -10.22
C VAL A 166 4.06 -21.35 -9.37
N TYR A 167 3.53 -21.99 -8.33
CA TYR A 167 4.28 -22.79 -7.36
C TYR A 167 4.20 -24.28 -7.62
N ASP A 168 3.07 -24.74 -8.17
CA ASP A 168 2.82 -26.13 -8.58
C ASP A 168 1.87 -26.16 -9.78
N GLY A 169 2.00 -27.18 -10.63
CA GLY A 169 1.20 -27.34 -11.85
C GLY A 169 1.55 -26.33 -12.96
N ALA A 170 0.54 -25.98 -13.74
CA ALA A 170 0.64 -25.02 -14.84
C ALA A 170 -0.60 -24.13 -14.91
N VAL A 171 -0.39 -22.89 -15.36
CA VAL A 171 -1.42 -21.87 -15.54
C VAL A 171 -1.35 -21.35 -16.97
N ALA A 172 -2.49 -21.23 -17.64
CA ALA A 172 -2.56 -20.63 -18.97
C ALA A 172 -3.04 -19.17 -18.86
N ALA A 173 -2.17 -18.22 -19.21
CA ALA A 173 -2.48 -16.80 -19.25
C ALA A 173 -2.56 -16.34 -20.71
N GLY A 174 -3.79 -16.25 -21.24
CA GLY A 174 -4.02 -16.09 -22.69
C GLY A 174 -3.49 -17.30 -23.46
N GLU A 175 -2.57 -17.07 -24.40
CA GLU A 175 -1.92 -18.14 -25.19
C GLU A 175 -0.66 -18.72 -24.52
N ASN A 176 -0.24 -18.17 -23.38
CA ASN A 176 1.03 -18.53 -22.73
C ASN A 176 0.80 -19.54 -21.60
N GLU A 177 1.53 -20.66 -21.64
CA GLU A 177 1.58 -21.65 -20.55
C GLU A 177 2.72 -21.30 -19.58
N ILE A 178 2.40 -21.14 -18.30
CA ILE A 178 3.32 -20.79 -17.22
C ILE A 178 3.39 -21.98 -16.25
N LYS A 179 4.58 -22.56 -16.11
CA LYS A 179 4.80 -23.75 -15.27
C LYS A 179 5.35 -23.37 -13.90
N ALA A 180 5.19 -24.26 -12.93
CA ALA A 180 5.79 -24.15 -11.61
C ALA A 180 7.26 -23.65 -11.65
N GLY A 181 7.58 -22.69 -10.77
CA GLY A 181 8.88 -22.00 -10.74
C GLY A 181 9.01 -20.83 -11.73
N ASN A 182 7.92 -20.45 -12.40
CA ASN A 182 7.86 -19.29 -13.29
C ASN A 182 6.75 -18.33 -12.87
N ALA A 183 6.85 -17.12 -13.40
CA ALA A 183 5.91 -16.03 -13.23
C ALA A 183 5.41 -15.55 -14.58
N ALA A 184 4.19 -15.01 -14.62
CA ALA A 184 3.67 -14.22 -15.72
C ALA A 184 3.40 -12.78 -15.26
N ASN A 185 3.88 -11.82 -16.04
CA ASN A 185 3.57 -10.40 -15.89
C ASN A 185 2.62 -10.00 -17.02
N ILE A 186 1.43 -9.57 -16.66
CA ILE A 186 0.35 -9.15 -17.56
C ILE A 186 0.38 -7.62 -17.59
N LEU A 187 0.74 -7.08 -18.74
CA LEU A 187 0.84 -5.65 -19.01
C LEU A 187 -0.07 -5.30 -20.19
N ALA A 188 -0.21 -4.01 -20.49
CA ALA A 188 -1.03 -3.53 -21.61
C ALA A 188 -0.56 -4.07 -22.98
N ASP A 189 0.72 -4.43 -23.12
CA ASP A 189 1.31 -4.93 -24.36
C ASP A 189 1.27 -6.47 -24.47
N GLY A 190 0.85 -7.18 -23.42
CA GLY A 190 0.68 -8.63 -23.42
C GLY A 190 1.14 -9.32 -22.13
N VAL A 191 1.34 -10.64 -22.23
CA VAL A 191 1.78 -11.50 -21.13
C VAL A 191 3.25 -11.87 -21.33
N HIS A 192 4.07 -11.60 -20.33
CA HIS A 192 5.52 -11.85 -20.33
C HIS A 192 5.90 -12.84 -19.25
N SER A 193 6.57 -13.93 -19.62
CA SER A 193 7.02 -14.95 -18.67
C SER A 193 8.42 -14.64 -18.12
N SER A 194 8.64 -14.87 -16.83
CA SER A 194 9.96 -14.81 -16.18
C SER A 194 10.16 -15.97 -15.20
N SER A 195 11.39 -16.21 -14.78
CA SER A 195 11.65 -17.13 -13.66
C SER A 195 11.10 -16.54 -12.37
N LEU A 196 10.48 -17.36 -11.53
CA LEU A 196 10.05 -16.95 -10.20
C LEU A 196 11.27 -16.89 -9.27
N SER A 197 11.33 -15.84 -8.44
CA SER A 197 12.28 -15.74 -7.33
C SER A 197 11.51 -15.67 -6.02
N ILE A 198 11.96 -16.43 -5.02
CA ILE A 198 11.38 -16.41 -3.67
C ILE A 198 11.50 -15.02 -3.02
N ASP A 199 12.51 -14.24 -3.42
CA ASP A 199 12.70 -12.86 -2.96
C ASP A 199 11.59 -11.91 -3.40
N ALA A 200 10.86 -12.24 -4.48
CA ALA A 200 9.75 -11.43 -4.98
C ALA A 200 8.46 -11.63 -4.16
N LEU A 201 8.43 -12.64 -3.27
CA LEU A 201 7.25 -12.99 -2.49
C LEU A 201 7.06 -12.06 -1.28
N ASN A 202 5.81 -11.65 -1.09
CA ASN A 202 5.37 -10.87 0.06
C ASN A 202 5.10 -11.79 1.29
N SER A 203 4.75 -11.20 2.43
CA SER A 203 4.49 -11.98 3.66
C SER A 203 3.31 -12.93 3.53
N PHE A 204 2.23 -12.50 2.86
CA PHE A 204 1.02 -13.31 2.63
C PHE A 204 1.34 -14.56 1.80
N GLU A 205 2.04 -14.40 0.68
CA GLU A 205 2.45 -15.50 -0.19
C GLU A 205 3.40 -16.47 0.53
N LEU A 206 4.38 -15.94 1.27
CA LEU A 206 5.33 -16.75 2.03
C LEU A 206 4.64 -17.59 3.12
N GLU A 207 3.59 -17.08 3.75
CA GLU A 207 2.81 -17.83 4.73
C GLU A 207 2.05 -18.99 4.10
N HIS A 208 1.41 -18.76 2.95
CA HIS A 208 0.68 -19.82 2.24
C HIS A 208 1.63 -20.86 1.63
N VAL A 209 2.74 -20.44 1.01
CA VAL A 209 3.77 -21.36 0.49
C VAL A 209 4.34 -22.25 1.61
N ALA A 210 4.58 -21.69 2.81
CA ALA A 210 5.07 -22.48 3.94
C ALA A 210 4.00 -23.40 4.56
N GLY A 211 2.72 -23.02 4.46
CA GLY A 211 1.58 -23.75 5.02
C GLY A 211 0.96 -24.79 4.08
N SER A 212 1.29 -24.76 2.79
CA SER A 212 0.69 -25.64 1.80
C SER A 212 0.98 -27.12 2.07
N ALA A 213 -0.03 -27.96 1.91
CA ALA A 213 0.11 -29.40 2.01
C ALA A 213 0.69 -30.04 0.73
N LYS A 214 0.73 -29.28 -0.38
CA LYS A 214 1.24 -29.74 -1.68
C LYS A 214 2.76 -29.57 -1.75
N THR A 215 3.39 -30.32 -2.66
CA THR A 215 4.83 -30.16 -2.94
C THR A 215 5.00 -29.03 -3.93
N LEU A 216 5.57 -27.90 -3.48
CA LEU A 216 5.76 -26.70 -4.28
C LEU A 216 7.20 -26.55 -4.78
N CYS A 217 7.42 -25.61 -5.70
CA CYS A 217 8.76 -25.26 -6.19
C CYS A 217 9.67 -24.61 -5.12
N TYR A 218 9.08 -24.14 -4.01
CA TYR A 218 9.78 -23.70 -2.80
C TYR A 218 9.31 -24.50 -1.60
N THR A 219 10.24 -24.82 -0.70
CA THR A 219 9.94 -25.54 0.53
C THR A 219 9.75 -24.58 1.70
N ASN A 220 9.14 -25.07 2.78
CA ASN A 220 9.09 -24.31 4.04
C ASN A 220 10.51 -23.96 4.52
N ASP A 221 11.49 -24.84 4.34
CA ASP A 221 12.89 -24.55 4.69
C ASP A 221 13.46 -23.35 3.89
N ASP A 222 13.12 -23.24 2.60
CA ASP A 222 13.51 -22.08 1.77
C ASP A 222 12.86 -20.79 2.30
N VAL A 223 11.58 -20.85 2.67
CA VAL A 223 10.85 -19.71 3.25
C VAL A 223 11.47 -19.29 4.60
N GLN A 224 11.76 -20.24 5.49
CA GLN A 224 12.38 -19.92 6.78
C GLN A 224 13.78 -19.32 6.61
N LYS A 225 14.56 -19.84 5.67
CA LYS A 225 15.88 -19.30 5.34
C LYS A 225 15.76 -17.86 4.84
N LEU A 226 14.85 -17.58 3.91
CA LEU A 226 14.61 -16.22 3.42
C LEU A 226 14.17 -15.27 4.55
N LYS A 227 13.23 -15.71 5.40
CA LYS A 227 12.78 -14.91 6.56
C LYS A 227 13.94 -14.61 7.53
N ALA A 228 14.80 -15.59 7.78
CA ALA A 228 15.99 -15.41 8.61
C ALA A 228 17.00 -14.46 7.98
N ASP A 229 17.25 -14.58 6.67
CA ASP A 229 18.16 -13.70 5.92
C ASP A 229 17.63 -12.26 5.89
N ARG A 230 16.33 -12.05 5.65
CA ARG A 230 15.66 -10.73 5.72
C ARG A 230 15.73 -10.13 7.12
N LEU A 231 15.54 -10.93 8.17
CA LEU A 231 15.66 -10.48 9.56
C LEU A 231 17.09 -10.08 9.91
N LYS A 232 18.06 -10.91 9.52
CA LYS A 232 19.48 -10.64 9.74
C LYS A 232 19.91 -9.36 9.00
N ALA A 233 19.52 -9.19 7.74
CA ALA A 233 19.81 -7.98 6.98
C ALA A 233 19.21 -6.73 7.65
N THR A 234 17.97 -6.83 8.15
CA THR A 234 17.33 -5.75 8.92
C THR A 234 18.10 -5.43 10.20
N GLN A 235 18.53 -6.45 10.95
CA GLN A 235 19.31 -6.26 12.18
C GLN A 235 20.69 -5.65 11.91
N GLU A 236 21.37 -6.10 10.86
CA GLU A 236 22.66 -5.54 10.45
C GLU A 236 22.52 -4.08 10.01
N ALA A 237 21.44 -3.74 9.29
CA ALA A 237 21.13 -2.36 8.92
C ALA A 237 20.85 -1.48 10.15
N GLN A 238 20.05 -1.96 11.11
CA GLN A 238 19.76 -1.25 12.36
C GLN A 238 21.02 -1.08 13.22
N GLN A 239 21.87 -2.10 13.32
CA GLN A 239 23.11 -2.02 14.08
C GLN A 239 24.10 -1.04 13.43
N ALA A 240 24.18 -1.00 12.09
CA ALA A 240 24.99 -0.04 11.37
C ALA A 240 24.52 1.41 11.63
N GLN A 241 23.20 1.65 11.62
CA GLN A 241 22.60 2.93 11.98
C GLN A 241 22.99 3.37 13.40
N LEU A 242 22.84 2.49 14.39
CA LEU A 242 23.21 2.79 15.78
C LEU A 242 24.69 3.11 15.94
N LEU A 243 25.58 2.39 15.23
CA LEU A 243 27.01 2.68 15.24
C LEU A 243 27.32 4.06 14.61
N GLU A 244 26.61 4.43 13.55
CA GLU A 244 26.77 5.73 12.91
C GLU A 244 26.32 6.87 13.83
N GLU A 245 25.17 6.74 14.48
CA GLU A 245 24.67 7.67 15.50
C GLU A 245 25.64 7.81 16.68
N GLU A 246 26.16 6.69 17.21
CA GLU A 246 27.16 6.70 18.29
C GLU A 246 28.46 7.40 17.86
N ASN A 247 28.91 7.16 16.63
CA ASN A 247 30.10 7.81 16.08
C ASN A 247 29.89 9.32 15.91
N GLU A 248 28.74 9.76 15.39
CA GLU A 248 28.38 11.17 15.30
C GLU A 248 28.35 11.84 16.68
N ALA A 249 27.72 11.20 17.66
CA ALA A 249 27.63 11.71 19.04
C ALA A 249 29.02 11.86 19.67
N GLN A 250 29.92 10.90 19.44
CA GLN A 250 31.31 10.98 19.90
C GLN A 250 32.10 12.10 19.21
N ILE A 251 31.87 12.32 17.92
CA ILE A 251 32.51 13.41 17.16
C ILE A 251 32.03 14.76 17.67
N ASP A 252 30.72 14.94 17.91
CA ASP A 252 30.15 16.17 18.44
C ASP A 252 30.65 16.47 19.86
N ALA A 253 30.71 15.46 20.73
CA ALA A 253 31.29 15.59 22.07
C ALA A 253 32.75 16.07 22.02
N LYS A 254 33.57 15.52 21.12
CA LYS A 254 34.96 15.95 20.91
C LYS A 254 35.05 17.37 20.34
N ARG A 255 34.15 17.77 19.44
CA ARG A 255 34.08 19.15 18.91
C ARG A 255 33.80 20.15 20.04
N LYS A 256 32.78 19.89 20.86
CA LYS A 256 32.43 20.71 22.04
C LYS A 256 33.58 20.81 23.05
N GLU A 257 34.31 19.72 23.28
CA GLU A 257 35.49 19.73 24.14
C GLU A 257 36.63 20.60 23.57
N ASN A 258 36.89 20.50 22.26
CA ASN A 258 37.91 21.30 21.59
C ASN A 258 37.56 22.80 21.57
N GLU A 259 36.29 23.15 21.37
CA GLU A 259 35.80 24.54 21.45
C GLU A 259 36.01 25.15 22.84
N LYS A 260 35.72 24.40 23.92
CA LYS A 260 36.02 24.83 25.30
C LYS A 260 37.52 25.07 25.51
N LYS A 261 38.37 24.17 25.02
CA LYS A 261 39.83 24.33 25.11
C LYS A 261 40.35 25.55 24.34
N LEU A 262 39.74 25.89 23.21
CA LEU A 262 40.11 27.07 22.41
C LEU A 262 39.69 28.38 23.08
N THR A 263 38.51 28.42 23.71
CA THR A 263 38.01 29.59 24.46
C THR A 263 38.78 29.85 25.75
N GLU A 264 39.21 28.80 26.45
CA GLU A 264 40.10 28.94 27.61
C GLU A 264 41.49 29.47 27.23
N LYS A 265 42.02 29.07 26.06
CA LYS A 265 43.30 29.55 25.54
C LYS A 265 43.25 31.02 25.11
N ALA A 266 42.13 31.48 24.57
CA ALA A 266 41.92 32.88 24.18
C ALA A 266 41.85 33.83 25.40
N ASN A 267 41.37 33.35 26.55
CA ASN A 267 41.29 34.14 27.79
C ASN A 267 42.63 34.32 28.54
N GLN A 268 43.71 33.65 28.13
CA GLN A 268 45.05 33.86 28.67
C GLN A 268 45.90 34.88 27.89
N SER A 269 45.38 35.42 26.79
CA SER A 269 46.03 36.47 26.00
C SER A 269 45.17 37.72 25.96
N GLY A 270 45.24 38.55 27.00
CA GLY A 270 44.54 39.84 27.07
C GLY A 270 45.43 41.04 26.71
N ALA A 271 44.88 42.00 25.96
CA ALA A 271 45.03 43.45 26.18
C ALA A 271 44.07 44.28 25.29
N GLY A 272 43.25 45.17 25.89
CA GLY A 272 42.87 46.43 25.24
C GLY A 272 41.41 46.92 25.20
N SER A 273 40.82 47.24 26.36
CA SER A 273 39.94 48.39 26.71
C SER A 273 38.71 48.85 25.87
N SER A 274 37.56 48.86 26.57
CA SER A 274 36.51 49.89 26.75
C SER A 274 35.83 50.60 25.54
N ALA A 275 34.52 50.39 25.36
CA ALA A 275 33.45 51.29 25.83
C ALA A 275 32.06 50.92 25.23
N ASP A 276 31.09 50.83 26.14
CA ASP A 276 29.64 51.05 26.06
C ASP A 276 28.84 50.73 24.77
N GLY A 277 27.87 49.83 24.92
CA GLY A 277 26.87 49.52 23.90
C GLY A 277 26.02 48.32 24.31
N LYS A 278 24.79 48.58 24.77
CA LYS A 278 23.71 47.62 25.07
C LYS A 278 23.87 46.28 24.33
N ILE A 279 24.20 45.22 25.07
CA ILE A 279 24.09 43.85 24.58
C ILE A 279 22.61 43.47 24.69
N ASN A 280 21.87 43.64 23.59
CA ASN A 280 20.73 42.78 23.35
C ASN A 280 21.30 41.39 23.18
N THR A 281 20.98 40.48 24.11
CA THR A 281 21.21 39.05 23.96
C THR A 281 20.37 38.54 22.80
N SER A 282 20.86 38.68 21.57
CA SER A 282 20.32 37.94 20.43
C SER A 282 20.76 36.50 20.60
N LYS A 283 19.82 35.64 20.99
CA LYS A 283 19.90 34.19 20.77
C LYS A 283 20.42 33.99 19.34
N ALA A 284 21.53 33.29 19.16
CA ALA A 284 22.08 33.05 17.82
C ALA A 284 20.98 32.38 17.00
N GLU A 285 20.55 33.02 15.90
CA GLU A 285 19.49 32.50 15.04
C GLU A 285 20.00 31.23 14.38
N LEU A 286 19.27 30.12 14.56
CA LEU A 286 19.55 28.86 13.88
C LEU A 286 19.04 28.99 12.45
N THR A 287 19.88 28.67 11.48
CA THR A 287 19.58 28.80 10.06
C THR A 287 19.87 27.51 9.33
N CYS A 288 19.09 27.20 8.31
CA CYS A 288 19.34 26.12 7.36
C CYS A 288 19.07 26.62 5.93
N THR A 289 19.46 25.82 4.94
CA THR A 289 19.11 26.07 3.54
C THR A 289 18.16 25.00 3.03
N VAL A 290 17.22 25.40 2.18
CA VAL A 290 16.26 24.50 1.52
C VAL A 290 16.27 24.72 0.01
N GLU A 291 16.24 23.63 -0.75
CA GLU A 291 16.14 23.63 -2.22
C GLU A 291 15.13 22.54 -2.65
N ILE A 292 14.35 22.80 -3.69
CA ILE A 292 13.38 21.83 -4.26
C ILE A 292 13.64 21.71 -5.76
N ARG A 293 13.90 20.48 -6.20
CA ARG A 293 14.34 20.16 -7.56
C ARG A 293 13.57 19.00 -8.18
N CYS A 294 13.44 19.03 -9.50
CA CYS A 294 12.82 17.99 -10.31
C CYS A 294 13.60 17.71 -11.61
N ASP A 295 14.93 17.79 -11.57
CA ASP A 295 15.77 17.67 -12.78
C ASP A 295 15.57 16.36 -13.52
N THR A 296 15.36 15.26 -12.80
CA THR A 296 15.19 13.93 -13.39
C THR A 296 14.00 13.87 -14.34
N ILE A 297 12.96 14.69 -14.12
CA ILE A 297 11.81 14.76 -15.01
C ILE A 297 12.21 15.29 -16.39
N LEU A 298 13.19 16.20 -16.47
CA LEU A 298 13.64 16.75 -17.76
C LEU A 298 14.20 15.67 -18.69
N ASP A 299 14.85 14.66 -18.12
CA ASP A 299 15.38 13.51 -18.84
C ASP A 299 14.34 12.38 -19.02
N ASN A 300 13.17 12.50 -18.38
CA ASN A 300 12.09 11.51 -18.38
C ASN A 300 10.72 12.10 -18.78
N MET A 301 10.71 13.18 -19.56
CA MET A 301 9.49 13.93 -19.94
C MET A 301 8.44 13.07 -20.66
N GLU A 302 8.85 11.96 -21.27
CA GLU A 302 7.99 10.98 -21.92
C GLU A 302 7.14 10.14 -20.95
N ASN A 303 7.62 9.95 -19.72
CA ASN A 303 6.91 9.23 -18.67
C ASN A 303 6.05 10.16 -17.80
N LEU A 304 6.20 11.48 -17.98
CA LEU A 304 5.45 12.47 -17.23
C LEU A 304 3.97 12.43 -17.60
N THR A 305 3.11 12.40 -16.58
CA THR A 305 1.65 12.41 -16.71
C THR A 305 1.18 13.62 -17.52
N GLU A 306 0.25 13.38 -18.45
CA GLU A 306 -0.22 14.39 -19.40
C GLU A 306 -0.78 15.63 -18.66
N GLY A 307 -0.35 16.82 -19.11
CA GLY A 307 -0.77 18.10 -18.53
C GLY A 307 0.08 18.59 -17.35
N LYS A 308 1.05 17.79 -16.87
CA LYS A 308 1.95 18.20 -15.78
C LYS A 308 3.16 19.03 -16.25
N ASN A 309 3.41 19.09 -17.56
CA ASN A 309 4.57 19.78 -18.15
C ASN A 309 4.69 21.26 -17.75
N SER A 310 3.57 21.94 -17.47
CA SER A 310 3.58 23.34 -17.02
C SER A 310 4.15 23.55 -15.63
N TYR A 311 4.27 22.49 -14.84
CA TYR A 311 4.78 22.52 -13.47
C TYR A 311 6.26 22.14 -13.37
N VAL A 312 6.90 21.81 -14.50
CA VAL A 312 8.33 21.47 -14.57
C VAL A 312 9.11 22.69 -15.09
N PRO A 313 9.92 23.36 -14.24
CA PRO A 313 10.77 24.46 -14.67
C PRO A 313 11.84 23.98 -15.65
N ALA A 314 12.19 24.83 -16.62
CA ALA A 314 13.17 24.46 -17.67
C ALA A 314 14.58 24.10 -17.14
N ASN A 315 14.91 24.51 -15.93
CA ASN A 315 16.17 24.22 -15.24
C ASN A 315 15.99 23.23 -14.06
N GLY A 316 14.83 22.57 -13.95
CA GLY A 316 14.53 21.59 -12.91
C GLY A 316 14.44 22.18 -11.50
N THR A 317 14.48 23.49 -11.32
CA THR A 317 14.50 24.13 -9.99
C THR A 317 13.14 24.73 -9.66
N ILE A 318 12.41 24.11 -8.74
CA ILE A 318 11.11 24.58 -8.25
C ILE A 318 11.31 25.66 -7.19
N LEU A 319 12.22 25.42 -6.24
CA LEU A 319 12.65 26.40 -5.25
C LEU A 319 14.17 26.45 -5.25
N ALA A 320 14.73 27.61 -5.60
CA ALA A 320 16.17 27.84 -5.50
C ALA A 320 16.62 27.85 -4.03
N THR A 321 17.89 27.51 -3.80
CA THR A 321 18.50 27.46 -2.47
C THR A 321 18.17 28.73 -1.67
N SER A 322 17.36 28.56 -0.62
CA SER A 322 16.84 29.64 0.20
C SER A 322 17.22 29.41 1.66
N THR A 323 17.69 30.44 2.35
CA THR A 323 18.02 30.37 3.77
C THR A 323 16.79 30.63 4.62
N LEU A 324 16.49 29.71 5.55
CA LEU A 324 15.40 29.83 6.51
C LEU A 324 15.93 29.78 7.94
N THR A 325 15.29 30.54 8.82
CA THR A 325 15.48 30.42 10.27
C THR A 325 14.57 29.34 10.83
N PHE A 326 15.06 28.60 11.81
CA PHE A 326 14.30 27.52 12.47
C PHE A 326 14.50 27.55 13.99
N GLU A 327 13.61 26.88 14.72
CA GLU A 327 13.71 26.73 16.18
C GLU A 327 14.33 25.38 16.57
N GLU A 328 14.98 25.32 17.73
CA GLU A 328 15.58 24.08 18.22
C GLU A 328 14.50 23.00 18.40
N GLY A 329 14.69 21.86 17.72
CA GLY A 329 13.72 20.76 17.69
C GLY A 329 12.85 20.70 16.43
N GLU A 330 12.93 21.69 15.53
CA GLU A 330 12.23 21.62 14.24
C GLU A 330 12.87 20.61 13.29
N THR A 331 12.04 20.04 12.43
CA THR A 331 12.40 18.94 11.54
C THR A 331 12.59 19.37 10.09
N ALA A 332 13.19 18.49 9.26
CA ALA A 332 13.29 18.73 7.82
C ALA A 332 11.90 18.91 7.16
N PHE A 333 10.87 18.22 7.67
CA PHE A 333 9.48 18.42 7.25
C PHE A 333 8.95 19.81 7.61
N ASP A 334 9.18 20.29 8.83
CA ASP A 334 8.68 21.59 9.28
C ASP A 334 9.23 22.74 8.42
N VAL A 335 10.52 22.64 8.07
CA VAL A 335 11.17 23.61 7.18
C VAL A 335 10.69 23.48 5.73
N LEU A 336 10.45 22.28 5.21
CA LEU A 336 9.82 22.11 3.89
C LEU A 336 8.46 22.81 3.84
N LYS A 337 7.60 22.51 4.82
CA LYS A 337 6.26 23.09 4.91
C LYS A 337 6.31 24.62 4.91
N ARG A 338 7.18 25.20 5.74
CA ARG A 338 7.40 26.64 5.81
C ARG A 338 7.92 27.22 4.48
N ALA A 339 8.86 26.53 3.84
CA ALA A 339 9.42 26.95 2.56
C ALA A 339 8.34 27.03 1.47
N CYS A 340 7.50 25.99 1.38
CA CYS A 340 6.40 25.92 0.42
C CYS A 340 5.35 27.01 0.70
N GLU A 341 4.96 27.23 1.96
CA GLU A 341 4.03 28.29 2.36
C GLU A 341 4.55 29.69 1.99
N LEU A 342 5.84 29.96 2.19
CA LEU A 342 6.46 31.26 1.86
C LEU A 342 6.61 31.50 0.36
N ALA A 343 6.82 30.44 -0.41
CA ALA A 343 7.02 30.49 -1.85
C ALA A 343 5.73 30.31 -2.66
N ASP A 344 4.57 30.16 -1.99
CA ASP A 344 3.28 29.83 -2.61
C ASP A 344 3.33 28.57 -3.49
N ILE A 345 4.09 27.56 -3.02
CA ILE A 345 4.24 26.26 -3.67
C ILE A 345 3.24 25.29 -3.03
N GLN A 346 2.44 24.62 -3.86
CA GLN A 346 1.53 23.58 -3.39
C GLN A 346 2.33 22.41 -2.78
N LEU A 347 1.87 21.91 -1.64
CA LEU A 347 2.46 20.79 -0.91
C LEU A 347 1.34 19.88 -0.43
N GLU A 348 1.43 18.59 -0.72
CA GLU A 348 0.50 17.55 -0.27
C GLU A 348 1.27 16.43 0.44
N TYR A 349 0.73 16.00 1.57
CA TYR A 349 1.39 15.06 2.46
C TYR A 349 0.37 14.30 3.31
N ALA A 350 0.68 13.04 3.61
CA ALA A 350 -0.13 12.19 4.45
C ALA A 350 0.68 11.67 5.65
N TRP A 351 0.01 11.54 6.80
CA TRP A 351 0.63 10.91 7.97
C TRP A 351 0.74 9.41 7.74
N THR A 352 1.94 8.85 7.90
CA THR A 352 2.18 7.42 7.73
C THR A 352 2.52 6.79 9.08
N PRO A 353 1.55 6.15 9.77
CA PRO A 353 1.74 5.64 11.14
C PRO A 353 2.88 4.64 11.29
N VAL A 354 3.18 3.88 10.23
CA VAL A 354 4.25 2.86 10.22
C VAL A 354 5.65 3.51 10.31
N TYR A 355 5.80 4.73 9.80
CA TYR A 355 7.08 5.46 9.76
C TYR A 355 7.15 6.62 10.75
N ASP A 356 6.10 6.82 11.56
CA ASP A 356 5.94 7.95 12.49
C ASP A 356 6.32 9.30 11.84
N SER A 357 5.97 9.46 10.56
CA SER A 357 6.40 10.60 9.74
C SER A 357 5.38 10.92 8.67
N TYR A 358 5.41 12.17 8.20
CA TYR A 358 4.68 12.60 7.02
C TYR A 358 5.38 12.15 5.73
N TYR A 359 4.65 11.40 4.92
CA TYR A 359 5.02 11.08 3.55
C TYR A 359 4.59 12.22 2.62
N ILE A 360 5.48 12.61 1.69
CA ILE A 360 5.22 13.69 0.75
C ILE A 360 4.65 13.11 -0.54
N GLU A 361 3.37 13.35 -0.77
CA GLU A 361 2.64 12.85 -1.94
C GLU A 361 2.88 13.74 -3.15
N GLY A 362 3.05 15.06 -2.96
CA GLY A 362 3.28 15.98 -4.06
C GLY A 362 3.83 17.34 -3.66
N ILE A 363 4.65 17.91 -4.54
CA ILE A 363 5.17 19.29 -4.44
C ILE A 363 5.01 19.97 -5.80
N ASN A 364 4.48 21.19 -5.81
CA ASN A 364 4.25 21.98 -7.02
C ASN A 364 3.40 21.25 -8.07
N GLN A 365 2.35 20.54 -7.63
CA GLN A 365 1.48 19.73 -8.48
C GLN A 365 2.18 18.56 -9.18
N LEU A 366 3.42 18.23 -8.82
CA LEU A 366 4.11 17.01 -9.25
C LEU A 366 4.03 15.99 -8.13
N TYR A 367 3.37 14.88 -8.40
CA TYR A 367 3.02 13.86 -7.42
C TYR A 367 3.91 12.62 -7.55
N GLU A 368 3.93 11.80 -6.51
CA GLU A 368 4.36 10.41 -6.69
C GLU A 368 3.63 9.76 -7.87
N PHE A 369 4.35 8.90 -8.56
CA PHE A 369 3.88 8.21 -9.77
C PHE A 369 3.68 9.06 -11.02
N ASP A 370 3.82 10.39 -10.97
CA ASP A 370 3.66 11.26 -12.15
C ASP A 370 4.70 10.95 -13.25
N CYS A 371 5.85 10.34 -12.95
CA CYS A 371 6.83 9.84 -13.94
C CYS A 371 7.02 8.31 -13.91
N GLY A 372 6.01 7.55 -13.50
CA GLY A 372 6.04 6.09 -13.43
C GLY A 372 6.05 5.55 -11.98
N ASN A 373 5.82 4.25 -11.82
CA ASN A 373 5.53 3.62 -10.51
C ASN A 373 6.66 3.69 -9.45
N GLN A 374 7.87 4.09 -9.82
CA GLN A 374 8.99 4.31 -8.90
C GLN A 374 9.31 5.79 -8.67
N SER A 375 8.50 6.68 -9.23
CA SER A 375 8.70 8.12 -9.13
C SER A 375 8.06 8.71 -7.88
N GLY A 376 8.70 9.73 -7.30
CA GLY A 376 8.26 10.33 -6.06
C GLY A 376 9.24 11.35 -5.49
N TRP A 377 8.95 11.83 -4.30
CA TRP A 377 9.76 12.83 -3.60
C TRP A 377 10.70 12.19 -2.59
N VAL A 378 11.99 12.48 -2.73
CA VAL A 378 13.01 12.12 -1.75
C VAL A 378 13.65 13.38 -1.19
N TYR A 379 14.24 13.27 0.00
CA TYR A 379 14.96 14.37 0.63
C TYR A 379 16.38 13.97 0.99
N LYS A 380 17.25 14.96 1.02
CA LYS A 380 18.65 14.85 1.40
C LYS A 380 18.99 15.92 2.40
N VAL A 381 19.87 15.60 3.34
CA VAL A 381 20.45 16.59 4.25
C VAL A 381 21.97 16.52 4.12
N ASN A 382 22.59 17.66 3.81
CA ASN A 382 24.03 17.80 3.58
C ASN A 382 24.57 16.83 2.51
N GLY A 383 23.76 16.53 1.49
CA GLY A 383 24.10 15.62 0.38
C GLY A 383 23.85 14.13 0.65
N CYS A 384 23.43 13.75 1.85
CA CYS A 384 23.09 12.37 2.20
C CYS A 384 21.57 12.17 2.22
N SER A 385 21.06 11.08 1.65
CA SER A 385 19.65 10.68 1.76
C SER A 385 19.44 9.95 3.09
N PRO A 386 18.72 10.52 4.08
CA PRO A 386 18.48 9.81 5.33
C PRO A 386 17.55 8.61 5.10
N ASN A 387 17.71 7.55 5.88
CA ASN A 387 16.91 6.33 5.79
C ASN A 387 15.69 6.32 6.73
N TYR A 388 15.27 7.50 7.19
CA TYR A 388 14.09 7.73 8.02
C TYR A 388 13.29 8.91 7.47
N GLY A 389 12.02 9.01 7.85
CA GLY A 389 11.13 10.06 7.36
C GLY A 389 11.58 11.46 7.78
N SER A 390 11.24 12.46 6.95
CA SER A 390 11.65 13.86 7.15
C SER A 390 11.17 14.48 8.47
N SER A 391 10.17 13.88 9.12
CA SER A 391 9.67 14.28 10.45
C SER A 391 10.53 13.75 11.60
N ALA A 392 11.43 12.79 11.35
CA ALA A 392 12.37 12.28 12.35
C ALA A 392 13.74 12.98 12.29
N TYR A 393 14.03 13.73 11.22
CA TYR A 393 15.27 14.51 11.09
C TYR A 393 15.16 15.84 11.82
N THR A 394 15.74 15.95 13.03
CA THR A 394 15.88 17.23 13.74
C THR A 394 17.00 18.07 13.12
N LEU A 395 16.70 19.31 12.73
CA LEU A 395 17.64 20.20 12.06
C LEU A 395 18.76 20.69 12.98
N LYS A 396 19.95 20.81 12.40
CA LYS A 396 21.16 21.42 12.99
C LYS A 396 21.47 22.73 12.26
N ASN A 397 22.08 23.66 12.99
CA ASN A 397 22.45 24.96 12.41
C ASN A 397 23.43 24.75 11.24
N GLY A 398 23.10 25.33 10.08
CA GLY A 398 23.87 25.23 8.86
C GLY A 398 23.50 24.06 7.94
N ASP A 399 22.50 23.25 8.29
CA ASP A 399 22.07 22.13 7.44
C ASP A 399 21.59 22.60 6.06
N ALA A 400 21.90 21.80 5.04
CA ALA A 400 21.41 21.97 3.68
C ALA A 400 20.43 20.86 3.32
N VAL A 401 19.15 21.20 3.24
CA VAL A 401 18.06 20.28 2.91
C VAL A 401 17.71 20.40 1.43
N VAL A 402 17.72 19.29 0.70
CA VAL A 402 17.33 19.25 -0.71
C VAL A 402 16.20 18.25 -0.88
N TRP A 403 15.11 18.69 -1.50
CA TRP A 403 14.03 17.82 -1.95
C TRP A 403 14.17 17.60 -3.45
N ALA A 404 14.23 16.35 -3.85
CA ALA A 404 14.45 15.96 -5.23
C ALA A 404 13.35 15.01 -5.69
N TYR A 405 12.85 15.23 -6.90
CA TYR A 405 11.97 14.29 -7.56
C TYR A 405 12.81 13.17 -8.19
N THR A 406 12.47 11.91 -7.92
CA THR A 406 13.06 10.73 -8.57
C THR A 406 12.10 10.20 -9.61
N CYS A 407 12.62 9.70 -10.74
CA CYS A 407 11.84 9.01 -11.77
C CYS A 407 12.08 7.50 -11.75
N ALA A 408 13.22 7.03 -11.24
CA ALA A 408 13.62 5.63 -11.27
C ALA A 408 14.35 5.14 -10.01
N GLY A 409 14.12 3.87 -9.66
CA GLY A 409 14.86 3.15 -8.62
C GLY A 409 14.69 3.75 -7.23
N LEU A 410 13.53 4.33 -6.92
CA LEU A 410 13.16 4.85 -5.59
C LEU A 410 14.17 5.85 -5.02
N GLY A 411 14.76 6.71 -5.87
CA GLY A 411 15.77 7.69 -5.47
C GLY A 411 17.21 7.37 -5.88
N SER A 412 17.42 6.34 -6.71
CA SER A 412 18.78 5.97 -7.20
C SER A 412 19.37 6.94 -8.23
N ASP A 413 18.51 7.72 -8.87
CA ASP A 413 18.81 8.65 -9.96
C ASP A 413 19.04 10.10 -9.49
N VAL A 414 18.95 10.35 -8.19
CA VAL A 414 19.04 11.69 -7.57
C VAL A 414 20.14 11.80 -6.55
#